data_AF-A0A2T5VDF5-F1
#
_entry.id   AF-A0A2T5VDF5-F1
#
_cell.length_a   1.000
_cell.length_b   1.000
_cell.length_c   1.000
_cell.angle_alpha   90.00
_cell.angle_beta   90.00
_cell.angle_gamma   90.00
#
_symmetry.space_group_name_H-M   'P 1'
#
loop_
_entity.id
_entity.type
_entity.pdbx_description
1 polymer ?
#
loop_
_entity_poly.entity_id
_entity_poly.type
_entity_poly.pdbx_seq_one_letter_code
_entity_poly.pdbx_strand_id
1 'polypeptide(L)' 'MELNQYFGVALICLGLLTLAARFFGWNRLFWKRDRMMKTYGQTAGAEIHFFSYTIVPLLAGIFFIYNP' A
#
# COMPACT_ATOMS: atom_id res chain seq x y z
N MET A 1 5.83 -3.91 22.95
CA MET A 1 5.72 -3.02 21.79
C MET A 1 4.74 -1.92 22.15
N GLU A 2 5.06 -0.69 21.79
CA GLU A 2 4.12 0.43 21.94
C GLU A 2 3.04 0.37 20.86
N LEU A 3 1.89 1.01 21.09
CA LEU A 3 0.77 1.05 20.16
C LEU A 3 1.22 1.49 18.75
N ASN A 4 2.12 2.47 18.69
CA ASN A 4 2.69 3.00 17.44
C ASN A 4 3.49 1.94 16.67
N GLN A 5 4.21 1.05 17.36
CA GLN A 5 4.93 -0.05 16.72
C GLN A 5 3.98 -1.11 16.15
N TYR A 6 2.85 -1.40 16.81
CA TYR A 6 1.82 -2.30 16.26
C TYR A 6 1.18 -1.73 15.00
N PHE A 7 0.86 -0.43 15.00
CA PHE A 7 0.42 0.26 13.79
C PHE A 7 1.48 0.22 12.69
N GLY A 8 2.75 0.41 13.04
CA GLY A 8 3.85 0.33 12.09
C GLY A 8 3.96 -1.03 11.41
N VAL A 9 3.89 -2.11 12.18
CA VAL A 9 3.87 -3.49 11.65
C VAL A 9 2.66 -3.71 10.74
N ALA A 10 1.47 -3.27 11.15
CA ALA A 10 0.25 -3.43 10.34
C ALA A 10 0.35 -2.70 8.98
N LEU A 11 0.93 -1.49 8.95
CA LEU A 11 1.17 -0.73 7.73
C LEU A 11 2.20 -1.41 6.81
N ILE A 12 3.27 -1.97 7.38
CA ILE A 12 4.24 -2.76 6.61
C ILE A 12 3.57 -4.00 6.01
N CYS A 13 2.79 -4.75 6.80
CA CYS A 13 2.06 -5.92 6.31
C CYS A 13 1.11 -5.54 5.17
N LEU A 14 0.40 -4.41 5.27
CA LEU A 14 -0.46 -3.90 4.20
C LEU A 14 0.33 -3.61 2.92
N GLY A 15 1.46 -2.91 3.04
CA GLY A 15 2.31 -2.57 1.89
C GLY A 15 2.91 -3.82 1.22
N LEU A 16 3.36 -4.79 2.02
CA LEU A 16 3.86 -6.07 1.51
C LEU A 16 2.76 -6.89 0.85
N LEU A 17 1.55 -6.92 1.42
CA LEU A 17 0.41 -7.61 0.84
C LEU A 17 0.05 -7.03 -0.54
N THR A 18 0.03 -5.71 -0.68
CA THR A 18 -0.30 -5.07 -1.96
C THR A 18 0.80 -5.27 -2.99
N LEU A 19 2.07 -5.31 -2.56
CA LEU A 19 3.20 -5.68 -3.42
C LEU A 19 3.08 -7.14 -3.90
N ALA A 20 2.86 -8.08 -2.98
CA ALA A 20 2.66 -9.49 -3.31
C ALA A 20 1.47 -9.69 -4.26
N ALA A 21 0.34 -9.02 -3.99
CA ALA A 21 -0.84 -9.07 -4.85
C ALA A 21 -0.55 -8.63 -6.29
N ARG A 22 0.41 -7.71 -6.52
CA ARG A 22 0.82 -7.29 -7.88
C ARG A 22 1.62 -8.39 -8.57
N PHE A 23 2.55 -9.03 -7.86
CA PHE A 23 3.36 -10.13 -8.40
C PHE A 23 2.51 -11.37 -8.72
N PHE A 24 1.56 -11.72 -7.85
CA PHE A 24 0.71 -12.91 -8.02
C PHE A 24 -0.57 -12.64 -8.83
N GLY A 25 -0.77 -11.42 -9.34
CA GLY A 25 -1.94 -11.09 -10.17
C GLY A 25 -3.28 -11.18 -9.44
N TRP A 26 -3.32 -10.90 -8.13
CA TRP A 26 -4.54 -10.93 -7.31
C TRP A 26 -5.43 -9.72 -7.57
N ASN A 27 -6.00 -9.65 -8.77
CA ASN A 27 -6.78 -8.52 -9.28
C ASN A 27 -7.98 -8.14 -8.39
N ARG A 28 -8.53 -9.08 -7.60
CA ARG A 28 -9.64 -8.81 -6.67
C ARG A 28 -9.28 -7.79 -5.59
N LEU A 29 -8.02 -7.71 -5.18
CA LEU A 29 -7.57 -6.72 -4.19
C LEU A 29 -7.42 -5.31 -4.79
N PHE A 30 -7.52 -5.17 -6.11
CA PHE A 30 -7.28 -3.93 -6.85
C PHE A 30 -8.54 -3.25 -7.37
N TRP A 31 -9.72 -3.53 -6.82
CA TRP A 31 -10.96 -2.84 -7.19
C TRP A 31 -10.85 -1.30 -7.11
N LYS A 32 -10.05 -0.78 -6.17
CA LYS A 32 -9.75 0.66 -6.06
C LYS A 32 -8.79 1.17 -7.16
N ARG A 33 -7.90 0.31 -7.66
CA ARG A 33 -7.01 0.63 -8.80
C ARG A 33 -7.84 0.97 -10.02
N ASP A 34 -8.85 0.18 -10.34
CA ASP A 34 -9.69 0.41 -11.52
C ASP A 34 -10.48 1.72 -11.42
N ARG A 35 -10.92 2.09 -10.21
CA ARG A 35 -11.53 3.42 -9.96
C ARG A 35 -10.51 4.54 -10.22
N MET A 36 -9.29 4.41 -9.70
CA MET A 36 -8.23 5.40 -9.92
C MET A 36 -7.82 5.50 -11.39
N MET A 37 -7.76 4.39 -12.10
CA MET A 37 -7.45 4.35 -13.54
C MET A 37 -8.53 5.04 -14.39
N LYS A 38 -9.80 4.95 -13.98
CA LYS A 38 -10.89 5.72 -14.61
C LYS A 38 -10.80 7.22 -14.36
N THR A 39 -10.32 7.63 -13.18
CA THR A 39 -10.23 9.06 -12.80
C THR A 39 -8.99 9.75 -13.35
N TYR A 40 -7.82 9.11 -13.27
CA TYR A 40 -6.53 9.72 -13.57
C TYR A 40 -5.91 9.20 -14.87
N GLY A 41 -6.55 8.23 -15.54
CA GLY A 41 -5.99 7.52 -16.69
C GLY A 41 -5.25 6.24 -16.29
N GLN A 42 -4.99 5.38 -17.27
CA GLN A 42 -4.47 4.02 -17.08
C GLN A 42 -3.14 4.02 -16.31
N THR A 43 -2.14 4.75 -16.80
CA THR A 43 -0.78 4.78 -16.22
C THR A 43 -0.77 5.51 -14.88
N ALA A 44 -1.26 6.76 -14.84
CA ALA A 44 -1.23 7.57 -13.63
C ALA A 44 -2.09 6.96 -12.50
N GLY A 45 -3.25 6.37 -12.81
CA GLY A 45 -4.08 5.69 -11.81
C GLY A 45 -3.41 4.44 -11.22
N ALA A 46 -2.65 3.69 -12.03
CA ALA A 46 -1.90 2.53 -11.57
C ALA A 46 -0.72 2.92 -10.66
N GLU A 47 -0.04 4.03 -11.00
CA GLU A 47 1.04 4.63 -10.21
C GLU A 47 0.52 5.18 -8.89
N ILE A 48 -0.54 6.00 -8.91
CA ILE A 48 -1.18 6.54 -7.69
C ILE A 48 -1.57 5.39 -6.77
N HIS A 49 -2.20 4.33 -7.31
CA HIS A 49 -2.54 3.16 -6.51
C HIS A 49 -1.29 2.47 -5.92
N PHE A 50 -0.17 2.44 -6.64
CA PHE A 50 1.08 1.86 -6.14
C PHE A 50 1.65 2.69 -5.00
N PHE A 51 1.77 4.00 -5.18
CA PHE A 51 2.29 4.88 -4.15
C PHE A 51 1.40 4.88 -2.90
N SER A 52 0.07 5.02 -3.05
CA SER A 52 -0.85 5.12 -1.93
C SER A 52 -1.02 3.84 -1.12
N TYR A 53 -0.93 2.66 -1.76
CA TYR A 53 -1.24 1.38 -1.09
C TYR A 53 -0.02 0.49 -0.86
N THR A 54 1.12 0.81 -1.45
CA THR A 54 2.37 0.04 -1.28
C THR A 54 3.45 0.91 -0.65
N ILE A 55 3.88 1.98 -1.32
CA ILE A 55 5.05 2.76 -0.87
C ILE A 55 4.76 3.54 0.41
N VAL A 56 3.65 4.30 0.46
CA VAL A 56 3.30 5.11 1.62
C VAL A 56 3.10 4.25 2.88
N PRO A 57 2.35 3.14 2.86
CA PRO A 57 2.23 2.27 4.03
C PRO A 57 3.57 1.68 4.48
N LEU A 58 4.45 1.27 3.56
CA LEU A 58 5.77 0.74 3.93
C LEU A 58 6.61 1.81 4.64
N LEU A 59 6.71 3.01 4.06
CA LEU A 59 7.50 4.10 4.64
C LEU A 59 6.93 4.59 5.97
N ALA A 60 5.61 4.78 6.04
CA ALA A 60 4.93 5.16 7.28
C ALA A 60 5.11 4.09 8.35
N GLY A 61 4.99 2.81 7.99
CA GLY A 61 5.15 1.72 8.94
C GLY A 61 6.58 1.61 9.49
N ILE A 62 7.59 1.75 8.63
CA ILE A 62 9.00 1.85 9.05
C ILE A 62 9.17 3.06 9.98
N PHE A 63 8.63 4.22 9.61
CA PHE A 63 8.71 5.43 10.43
C PHE A 63 8.14 5.20 11.84
N PHE A 64 6.96 4.61 11.98
CA PHE A 64 6.34 4.32 13.27
C PHE A 64 7.06 3.26 14.11
N ILE A 65 7.80 2.33 13.48
CA ILE A 65 8.60 1.35 14.22
C ILE A 65 9.85 2.00 14.82
N TYR A 66 10.52 2.85 14.05
CA TYR A 66 11.78 3.48 14.45
C TYR A 66 11.61 4.84 15.16
N ASN A 67 10.41 5.44 15.07
CA ASN A 67 10.01 6.67 15.77
C ASN A 67 8.67 6.40 16.47
N PRO A 68 8.67 5.54 17.51
CA PRO A 68 7.48 5.18 18.25
C PRO A 68 6.90 6.39 19.00
#